data_AF-A0A3B9YPG4-F1
#
_entry.id   AF-A0A3B9YPG4-F1
#
_cell.length_a   1.000
_cell.length_b   1.000
_cell.length_c   1.000
_cell.angle_alpha   90.00
_cell.angle_beta   90.00
_cell.angle_gamma   90.00
#
_symmetry.space_group_name_H-M   'P 1'
#
loop_
_entity.id
_entity.type
_entity.pdbx_description
1 polymer ?
#
loop_
_entity_poly.entity_id
_entity_poly.type
_entity_poly.pdbx_seq_one_letter_code
_entity_poly.pdbx_strand_id
1 'polypeptide(L)'
;VGGPLDQDIGASRPDIVLGDRFGASCARRLTDIVERAFSMQGYVVTRNNPYAGGYTTEHYGRPAMGLHSLQIEINRALYMDEERIERGPNMPRLSQAIRNFIRALGEIDWRFLRPLSATGQAAQ
;
A
#
# COMPACT_ATOMS: atom_id res chain seq x y z
N VAL A 1 -11.10 3.76 0.87
CA VAL A 1 -11.37 3.97 -0.57
C VAL A 1 -12.70 4.69 -0.70
N GLY A 2 -12.65 5.97 -1.11
CA GLY A 2 -13.77 6.91 -1.15
C GLY A 2 -13.85 7.81 0.08
N GLY A 3 -14.01 9.11 -0.14
CA GLY A 3 -14.46 10.04 0.88
C GLY A 3 -15.97 9.90 1.12
N PRO A 4 -16.52 10.44 2.22
CA PRO A 4 -17.97 10.37 2.51
C PRO A 4 -18.87 11.01 1.44
N LEU A 5 -18.28 11.76 0.50
CA LEU A 5 -18.98 12.51 -0.56
C LEU A 5 -18.84 11.87 -1.95
N ASP A 6 -18.06 10.78 -2.10
CA ASP A 6 -17.86 10.15 -3.40
C ASP A 6 -19.09 9.31 -3.75
N GLN A 7 -19.88 9.73 -4.76
CA GLN A 7 -21.10 9.04 -5.20
C GLN A 7 -20.79 7.66 -5.82
N ASP A 8 -21.38 6.63 -5.24
CA ASP A 8 -21.20 5.22 -5.62
C ASP A 8 -22.08 4.80 -6.79
N ILE A 9 -21.58 5.02 -8.00
CA ILE A 9 -22.20 4.49 -9.22
C ILE A 9 -21.78 3.02 -9.40
N GLY A 10 -22.33 2.11 -8.60
CA GLY A 10 -22.48 0.68 -8.90
C GLY A 10 -21.23 -0.18 -9.17
N ALA A 11 -20.01 0.37 -9.13
CA ALA A 11 -18.78 -0.39 -9.32
C ALA A 11 -18.26 -0.92 -7.98
N SER A 12 -17.97 -2.22 -7.90
CA SER A 12 -17.32 -2.83 -6.74
C SER A 12 -15.98 -2.14 -6.49
N ARG A 13 -15.89 -1.30 -5.45
CA ARG A 13 -14.65 -0.63 -5.04
C ARG A 13 -13.63 -1.70 -4.66
N PRO A 14 -12.34 -1.55 -5.06
CA PRO A 14 -11.30 -2.46 -4.63
C PRO A 14 -11.20 -2.47 -3.10
N ASP A 15 -10.83 -3.62 -2.54
CA ASP A 15 -10.64 -3.77 -1.11
C ASP A 15 -9.45 -2.93 -0.62
N ILE A 16 -8.37 -2.94 -1.39
CA ILE A 16 -7.11 -2.27 -1.10
C ILE A 16 -6.63 -1.50 -2.34
N VAL A 17 -6.19 -0.25 -2.16
CA VAL A 17 -5.50 0.51 -3.22
C VAL A 17 -4.07 0.81 -2.76
N LEU A 18 -3.10 0.50 -3.62
CA LEU A 18 -1.69 0.79 -3.40
C LEU A 18 -1.27 2.02 -4.20
N GLY A 19 -0.87 3.09 -3.52
CA GLY A 19 -0.40 4.33 -4.13
C GLY A 19 1.12 4.46 -4.03
N ASP A 20 1.83 4.27 -5.14
CA ASP A 20 3.29 4.40 -5.24
C ASP A 20 3.75 5.53 -6.18
N ARG A 21 2.85 6.47 -6.46
CA ARG A 21 3.03 7.58 -7.42
C ARG A 21 3.50 7.06 -8.78
N PHE A 22 2.87 5.99 -9.28
CA PHE A 22 3.25 5.32 -10.52
C PHE A 22 4.73 4.88 -10.54
N GLY A 23 5.23 4.41 -9.39
CA GLY A 23 6.61 3.97 -9.19
C GLY A 23 7.60 5.08 -8.80
N ALA A 24 7.18 6.33 -8.67
CA ALA A 24 8.07 7.43 -8.29
C ALA A 24 8.43 7.42 -6.79
N SER A 25 7.58 6.88 -5.91
CA SER A 25 7.76 6.99 -4.45
C SER A 25 8.41 5.78 -3.80
N CYS A 26 8.42 4.60 -4.44
CA CYS A 26 9.10 3.41 -3.94
C CYS A 26 9.56 2.47 -5.06
N ALA A 27 10.38 1.48 -4.73
CA ALA A 27 10.81 0.48 -5.70
C ALA A 27 9.65 -0.45 -6.07
N ARG A 28 9.49 -0.77 -7.36
CA ARG A 28 8.43 -1.64 -7.86
C ARG A 28 8.29 -2.96 -7.09
N ARG A 29 9.42 -3.58 -6.72
CA ARG A 29 9.47 -4.82 -5.95
C ARG A 29 8.80 -4.69 -4.57
N LEU A 30 8.86 -3.52 -3.93
CA LEU A 30 8.15 -3.24 -2.68
C LEU A 30 6.63 -3.32 -2.91
N THR A 31 6.11 -2.60 -3.91
CA THR A 31 4.68 -2.62 -4.25
C THR A 31 4.21 -4.03 -4.62
N ASP A 32 5.01 -4.80 -5.37
CA ASP A 32 4.68 -6.18 -5.75
C ASP A 32 4.58 -7.11 -4.55
N ILE A 33 5.49 -6.98 -3.58
CA ILE A 33 5.46 -7.72 -2.31
C ILE A 33 4.17 -7.41 -1.53
N VAL A 34 3.84 -6.12 -1.39
CA VAL A 34 2.68 -5.69 -0.61
C VAL A 34 1.38 -6.14 -1.28
N GLU A 35 1.26 -5.99 -2.61
CA GLU A 35 0.12 -6.49 -3.38
C GLU A 35 -0.07 -7.99 -3.16
N ARG A 36 1.01 -8.78 -3.31
CA ARG A 36 0.94 -10.22 -3.12
C ARG A 36 0.50 -10.60 -1.71
N ALA A 37 0.98 -9.89 -0.69
CA ALA A 37 0.64 -10.17 0.70
C ALA A 37 -0.85 -9.94 1.02
N PHE A 38 -1.51 -9.00 0.35
CA PHE A 38 -2.96 -8.82 0.44
C PHE A 38 -3.74 -9.79 -0.46
N SER A 39 -3.32 -9.96 -1.71
CA SER A 39 -4.01 -10.85 -2.67
C SER A 39 -4.00 -12.32 -2.20
N MET A 40 -2.92 -12.80 -1.56
CA MET A 40 -2.90 -14.15 -0.96
C MET A 40 -3.89 -14.34 0.20
N GLN A 41 -4.38 -13.25 0.78
CA GLN A 41 -5.43 -13.28 1.81
C GLN A 41 -6.84 -13.11 1.22
N GLY A 42 -6.94 -13.02 -0.11
CA GLY A 42 -8.20 -12.96 -0.85
C GLY A 42 -8.76 -11.56 -1.09
N TYR A 43 -7.98 -10.50 -0.86
CA TYR A 43 -8.40 -9.12 -1.13
C TYR A 43 -8.23 -8.75 -2.60
N VAL A 44 -9.16 -7.96 -3.13
CA VAL A 44 -9.04 -7.30 -4.43
C VAL A 44 -8.15 -6.07 -4.29
N VAL A 45 -6.95 -6.13 -4.86
CA VAL A 45 -5.95 -5.05 -4.79
C VAL A 45 -5.84 -4.35 -6.13
N THR A 46 -5.85 -3.02 -6.13
CA THR A 46 -5.50 -2.20 -7.31
C THR A 46 -4.32 -1.31 -7.01
N ARG A 47 -3.67 -0.79 -8.06
CA ARG A 47 -2.59 0.18 -7.94
C ARG A 47 -2.97 1.50 -8.55
N ASN A 48 -2.64 2.57 -7.85
CA ASN A 48 -2.73 3.94 -8.29
C ASN A 48 -4.09 4.41 -8.81
N ASN A 49 -5.16 3.66 -8.54
CA ASN A 49 -6.51 3.96 -9.00
C ASN A 49 -7.54 3.60 -7.91
N PRO A 50 -8.36 4.58 -7.46
CA PRO A 50 -8.36 5.99 -7.86
C PRO A 50 -7.23 6.83 -7.22
N TYR A 51 -6.49 6.26 -6.26
CA TYR A 51 -5.47 7.00 -5.50
C TYR A 51 -4.06 6.54 -5.85
N ALA A 52 -3.31 7.41 -6.52
CA ALA A 52 -1.89 7.20 -6.86
C ALA A 52 -0.92 7.43 -5.68
N GLY A 53 -1.43 7.81 -4.51
CA GLY A 53 -0.63 8.32 -3.41
C GLY A 53 -0.71 9.85 -3.31
N GLY A 54 -0.64 10.37 -2.09
CA GLY A 54 -0.75 11.79 -1.77
C GLY A 54 0.57 12.45 -1.35
N TYR A 55 0.44 13.53 -0.57
CA TYR A 55 1.55 14.37 -0.12
C TYR A 55 2.74 13.57 0.45
N THR A 56 2.48 12.60 1.33
CA THR A 56 3.55 11.81 1.96
C THR A 56 4.37 11.04 0.93
N THR A 57 3.70 10.34 0.00
CA THR A 57 4.39 9.55 -1.04
C THR A 57 5.19 10.45 -1.99
N GLU A 58 4.65 11.62 -2.33
CA GLU A 58 5.31 12.59 -3.19
C GLU A 58 6.51 13.27 -2.52
N HIS A 59 6.34 13.69 -1.27
CA HIS A 59 7.32 14.49 -0.56
C HIS A 59 8.49 13.64 -0.03
N TYR A 60 8.20 12.45 0.51
CA TYR A 60 9.21 11.62 1.18
C TYR A 60 9.71 10.43 0.35
N GLY A 61 9.01 10.06 -0.73
CA GLY A 61 9.50 9.04 -1.66
C GLY A 61 10.73 9.53 -2.41
N ARG A 62 11.91 9.00 -2.07
CA ARG A 62 13.17 9.23 -2.78
C ARG A 62 13.90 7.89 -2.96
N PRO A 63 13.41 6.99 -3.85
CA PRO A 63 13.94 5.64 -3.97
C PRO A 63 15.44 5.59 -4.30
N ALA A 64 15.95 6.55 -5.08
CA ALA A 64 17.37 6.69 -5.39
C ALA A 64 18.25 6.94 -4.16
N MET A 65 17.68 7.52 -3.09
CA MET A 65 18.32 7.75 -1.80
C MET A 65 17.96 6.66 -0.76
N GLY A 66 17.31 5.57 -1.19
CA GLY A 66 16.86 4.49 -0.31
C GLY A 66 15.67 4.86 0.59
N LEU A 67 14.99 5.98 0.32
CA LEU A 67 13.77 6.37 1.03
C LEU A 67 12.56 5.94 0.20
N HIS A 68 11.77 5.01 0.73
CA HIS A 68 10.63 4.43 0.04
C HIS A 68 9.34 4.74 0.78
N SER A 69 8.35 5.26 0.07
CA SER A 69 7.02 5.54 0.60
C SER A 69 5.96 4.88 -0.26
N LEU A 70 5.08 4.11 0.37
CA LEU A 70 3.91 3.47 -0.24
C LEU A 70 2.68 3.84 0.58
N GLN A 71 1.62 4.28 -0.09
CA GLN A 71 0.31 4.49 0.52
C GLN A 71 -0.54 3.22 0.36
N ILE A 72 -1.23 2.84 1.43
CA ILE A 72 -2.16 1.70 1.44
C ILE A 72 -3.52 2.23 1.89
N GLU A 73 -4.49 2.23 0.98
CA GLU A 73 -5.87 2.62 1.26
C GLU A 73 -6.70 1.37 1.48
N ILE A 74 -7.52 1.36 2.53
CA ILE A 74 -8.43 0.25 2.86
C ILE A 74 -9.87 0.70 2.61
N ASN A 75 -10.68 -0.15 1.97
CA ASN A 75 -12.11 0.08 1.83
C ASN A 75 -12.80 0.04 3.21
N ARG A 76 -13.55 1.09 3.56
CA ARG A 76 -14.16 1.24 4.89
C ARG A 76 -15.25 0.20 5.15
N ALA A 77 -15.96 -0.25 4.11
CA ALA A 77 -16.91 -1.35 4.19
C ALA A 77 -16.31 -2.67 4.75
N LEU A 78 -14.98 -2.84 4.71
CA LEU A 78 -14.31 -4.01 5.29
C LEU A 78 -14.29 -4.00 6.82
N TYR A 79 -14.54 -2.86 7.46
CA TYR A 79 -14.34 -2.74 8.90
C TYR A 79 -15.29 -1.80 9.63
N MET A 80 -16.12 -1.01 8.94
CA MET A 80 -17.06 -0.11 9.57
C MET A 80 -18.35 0.06 8.80
N ASP A 81 -19.40 0.40 9.55
CA ASP A 81 -20.57 1.07 9.03
C ASP A 81 -20.20 2.54 8.80
N GLU A 82 -20.25 2.99 7.54
CA GLU A 82 -19.82 4.34 7.17
C GLU A 82 -20.82 5.43 7.59
N GLU A 83 -22.11 5.10 7.62
CA GLU A 83 -23.18 6.05 8.00
C GLU A 83 -23.18 6.26 9.52
N ARG A 84 -23.05 5.17 10.28
CA ARG A 84 -23.06 5.20 11.74
C ARG A 84 -21.72 5.54 12.37
N ILE A 85 -20.63 5.44 11.59
CA ILE A 85 -19.25 5.59 12.07
C ILE A 85 -18.95 4.60 13.22
N GLU A 86 -19.42 3.37 13.07
CA GLU A 86 -19.30 2.30 14.06
C GLU A 86 -18.49 1.13 13.48
N ARG A 87 -17.80 0.37 14.33
CA ARG A 87 -17.07 -0.82 13.88
C ARG A 87 -18.06 -1.85 13.32
N GLY A 88 -17.77 -2.34 12.11
CA GLY A 88 -18.53 -3.37 11.46
C GLY A 88 -18.12 -4.78 11.95
N PRO A 89 -18.96 -5.79 11.69
CA PRO A 89 -18.71 -7.16 12.15
C PRO A 89 -17.46 -7.80 11.54
N ASN A 90 -16.97 -7.28 10.41
CA ASN A 90 -15.77 -7.77 9.71
C ASN A 90 -14.45 -7.21 10.29
N MET A 91 -14.50 -6.25 11.22
CA MET A 91 -13.30 -5.66 11.85
C MET A 91 -12.31 -6.71 12.40
N PRO A 92 -12.74 -7.80 13.10
CA PRO A 92 -11.81 -8.82 13.57
C PRO A 92 -11.08 -9.55 12.44
N ARG A 93 -11.76 -9.82 11.32
CA ARG A 93 -11.18 -10.44 10.12
C ARG A 93 -10.13 -9.53 9.49
N LEU A 94 -10.44 -8.25 9.28
CA LEU A 94 -9.46 -7.29 8.75
C LEU A 94 -8.26 -7.17 9.70
N SER A 95 -8.51 -7.07 11.01
CA SER A 95 -7.44 -6.98 12.01
C SER A 95 -6.50 -8.19 11.96
N GLN A 96 -7.05 -9.40 11.79
CA GLN A 96 -6.22 -10.60 11.64
C GLN A 96 -5.43 -10.58 10.33
N ALA A 97 -6.04 -10.11 9.24
CA ALA A 97 -5.35 -10.01 7.96
C ALA A 97 -4.19 -9.01 8.00
N ILE A 98 -4.38 -7.86 8.67
CA ILE A 98 -3.32 -6.86 8.88
C ILE A 98 -2.20 -7.43 9.76
N ARG A 99 -2.52 -8.22 10.80
CA ARG A 99 -1.49 -8.92 11.59
C ARG A 99 -0.67 -9.90 10.75
N ASN A 100 -1.33 -10.70 9.91
CA ASN A 100 -0.66 -11.63 9.01
C ASN A 100 0.21 -10.89 7.99
N PHE A 101 -0.30 -9.78 7.43
CA PHE A 101 0.41 -8.90 6.52
C PHE A 101 1.69 -8.35 7.17
N ILE A 102 1.59 -7.73 8.36
CA ILE A 102 2.73 -7.18 9.09
C ILE A 102 3.78 -8.27 9.38
N ARG A 103 3.33 -9.46 9.81
CA ARG A 103 4.23 -10.60 10.03
C ARG A 103 4.95 -10.97 8.74
N ALA A 104 4.23 -11.12 7.63
CA ALA A 104 4.83 -11.47 6.35
C ALA A 104 5.86 -10.43 5.89
N LEU A 105 5.62 -9.13 6.11
CA LEU A 105 6.62 -8.11 5.81
C LEU A 105 7.86 -8.17 6.72
N GLY A 106 7.69 -8.60 7.97
CA GLY A 106 8.79 -8.78 8.93
C GLY A 106 9.79 -9.88 8.53
N GLU A 107 9.35 -10.87 7.75
CA GLU A 107 10.20 -11.97 7.27
C GLU A 107 11.01 -11.62 6.01
N ILE A 108 10.81 -10.42 5.45
CA ILE A 108 11.44 -10.02 4.19
C ILE A 108 12.78 -9.36 4.45
N ASP A 109 13.80 -9.79 3.71
CA ASP A 109 15.06 -9.08 3.65
C ASP A 109 14.93 -7.82 2.77
N TRP A 110 14.75 -6.68 3.42
CA TRP A 110 14.58 -5.38 2.76
C TRP A 110 15.89 -4.73 2.29
N ARG A 111 17.05 -5.42 2.37
CA ARG A 111 18.34 -4.85 1.92
C ARG A 111 18.33 -4.45 0.44
N PHE A 112 17.45 -5.01 -0.38
CA PHE A 112 17.29 -4.59 -1.79
C PHE A 112 16.74 -3.16 -1.96
N LEU A 113 16.24 -2.53 -0.89
CA LEU A 113 15.82 -1.13 -0.86
C LEU A 113 16.95 -0.16 -0.50
N ARG A 114 18.14 -0.67 -0.18
CA ARG A 114 19.28 0.21 0.07
C ARG A 114 19.60 0.97 -1.21
N PRO A 115 20.04 2.24 -1.11
CA PRO A 115 20.57 2.94 -2.26
C PRO A 115 21.69 2.10 -2.86
N LEU A 116 21.80 2.11 -4.18
CA LEU A 116 23.01 1.62 -4.82
C LEU A 116 24.17 2.46 -4.28
N SER A 117 25.10 1.81 -3.58
CA SER A 117 26.33 2.45 -3.15
C SER A 117 26.96 3.13 -4.36
N ALA A 118 27.43 4.37 -4.21
CA ALA A 118 28.37 4.96 -5.14
C ALA A 118 29.71 4.19 -5.02
N THR A 119 29.77 2.97 -5.51
CA THR A 119 30.97 2.16 -5.60
C THR A 119 31.21 1.83 -7.06
N GLY A 120 31.33 2.87 -7.86
CA GLY A 120 32.24 2.87 -9.00
C GLY A 120 33.52 3.53 -8.52
N GLN A 121 34.51 2.72 -8.13
CA GLN A 121 35.89 3.20 -8.07
C GLN A 121 36.22 3.83 -9.43
N ALA A 122 36.74 5.05 -9.40
CA ALA A 122 37.72 5.46 -10.39
C ALA A 122 38.86 4.42 -10.33
N ALA A 123 38.77 3.41 -11.18
CA ALA A 123 39.85 2.49 -11.46
C ALA A 123 40.70 3.15 -12.56
N GLN A 124 41.80 3.76 -12.10
CA GLN A 124 43.02 4.13 -12.81
C GLN A 124 42.90 5.20 -13.91
#